data_AF-V4MUS0-F1
#
_entry.id   AF-V4MUS0-F1
#
_cell.length_a   1.000
_cell.length_b   1.000
_cell.length_c   1.000
_cell.angle_alpha   90.00
_cell.angle_beta   90.00
_cell.angle_gamma   90.00
#
_symmetry.space_group_name_H-M   'P 1'
#
loop_
_entity.id
_entity.type
_entity.pdbx_description
1 polymer ?
#
loop_
_entity_poly.entity_id
_entity_poly.type
_entity_poly.pdbx_seq_one_letter_code
_entity_poly.pdbx_strand_id
1 'polypeptide(L)'
;MARKKIREYDSKRLVKEHFKRLSGKELPIRSVQINQTTDLNELVEKEPWLSSEKLVVKPDMLFGKRGKSGLVALKLDFAEAATFVKERLGKEVEMSGCKGPITTFIVEPFVPHNEEYYLNVVSDRLGCSISFSECGGIEIEENWDKVKTIFLPTGASLTPEICAPLVATLPLEIKAEIDEFIQSHFHLFQDLDFTFLEMNPFTLVDGRPYPLDMRGELDDTAAFKNFKKWGDIEFPMPFGRVMSPTESFIHGLDEKTSASLKFTVLNPKGRIWTMVAGGGASVIYADTVCSLKESLLRESLHFFSLTSPSNSKIFLEPSFYFVFKSSRSLTKFLENSCSCKS
;
A
#
# COMPACT_ATOMS: atom_id res chain seq x y z
N MET A 1 -9.34 -12.16 -1.62
CA MET A 1 -9.23 -10.74 -1.23
C MET A 1 -7.84 -10.29 -1.60
N ALA A 2 -7.72 -9.40 -2.57
CA ALA A 2 -6.42 -8.83 -2.91
C ALA A 2 -6.19 -7.66 -1.97
N ARG A 3 -5.35 -7.90 -0.96
CA ARG A 3 -4.97 -6.89 0.03
C ARG A 3 -4.05 -5.88 -0.64
N LYS A 4 -4.47 -4.61 -0.67
CA LYS A 4 -3.70 -3.52 -1.27
C LYS A 4 -3.36 -2.49 -0.23
N LYS A 5 -2.07 -2.22 -0.10
CA LYS A 5 -1.55 -1.12 0.71
C LYS A 5 -1.96 0.21 0.11
N ILE A 6 -2.33 1.13 0.99
CA ILE A 6 -2.60 2.53 0.66
C ILE A 6 -1.59 3.42 1.36
N ARG A 7 -1.40 4.64 0.81
CA ARG A 7 -0.49 5.61 1.43
C ARG A 7 -0.98 6.01 2.82
N GLU A 8 -0.06 6.51 3.62
CA GLU A 8 -0.39 6.98 4.97
C GLU A 8 -1.39 8.14 4.92
N TYR A 9 -1.21 9.06 3.97
CA TYR A 9 -2.16 10.15 3.73
C TYR A 9 -3.58 9.64 3.47
N ASP A 10 -3.75 8.63 2.61
CA ASP A 10 -5.06 8.07 2.32
C ASP A 10 -5.67 7.38 3.53
N SER A 11 -4.85 6.66 4.31
CA SER A 11 -5.29 6.07 5.58
C SER A 11 -5.81 7.13 6.54
N LYS A 12 -5.07 8.24 6.70
CA LYS A 12 -5.41 9.38 7.55
C LYS A 12 -6.66 10.11 7.06
N ARG A 13 -6.79 10.32 5.75
CA ARG A 13 -7.97 10.94 5.11
C ARG A 13 -9.23 10.11 5.37
N LEU A 14 -9.18 8.81 5.07
CA LEU A 14 -10.32 7.90 5.30
C LEU A 14 -10.72 7.85 6.78
N VAL A 15 -9.74 7.76 7.69
CA VAL A 15 -10.01 7.78 9.12
C VAL A 15 -10.65 9.09 9.54
N LYS A 16 -10.09 10.24 9.15
CA LYS A 16 -10.65 11.56 9.49
C LYS A 16 -12.10 11.72 9.02
N GLU A 17 -12.36 11.43 7.74
CA GLU A 17 -13.67 11.64 7.11
C GLU A 17 -14.74 10.70 7.70
N HIS A 18 -14.42 9.43 7.86
CA HIS A 18 -15.39 8.43 8.27
C HIS A 18 -15.52 8.25 9.77
N PHE A 19 -14.50 8.60 10.56
CA PHE A 19 -14.63 8.64 12.01
C PHE A 19 -15.71 9.65 12.39
N LYS A 20 -15.67 10.88 11.83
CA LYS A 20 -16.73 11.88 12.03
C LYS A 20 -18.12 11.36 11.66
N ARG A 21 -18.23 10.65 10.53
CA ARG A 21 -19.51 10.08 10.07
C ARG A 21 -20.06 8.99 11.02
N LEU A 22 -19.19 8.19 11.62
CA LEU A 22 -19.57 7.02 12.41
C LEU A 22 -19.73 7.33 13.91
N SER A 23 -18.83 8.12 14.49
CA SER A 23 -18.83 8.46 15.93
C SER A 23 -19.45 9.83 16.23
N GLY A 24 -19.61 10.69 15.23
CA GLY A 24 -20.02 12.09 15.42
C GLY A 24 -18.90 12.99 16.00
N LYS A 25 -17.74 12.44 16.36
CA LYS A 25 -16.58 13.17 16.88
C LYS A 25 -15.58 13.46 15.76
N GLU A 26 -14.89 14.59 15.84
CA GLU A 26 -13.82 14.93 14.89
C GLU A 26 -12.46 14.52 15.44
N LEU A 27 -11.65 13.86 14.60
CA LEU A 27 -10.22 13.70 14.84
C LEU A 27 -9.49 14.87 14.20
N PRO A 28 -8.64 15.61 14.93
CA PRO A 28 -7.95 16.79 14.42
C PRO A 28 -6.77 16.45 13.48
N ILE A 29 -6.91 15.40 12.67
CA ILE A 29 -5.91 14.94 11.72
C ILE A 29 -5.75 15.99 10.62
N ARG A 30 -4.52 16.47 10.45
CA ARG A 30 -4.13 17.37 9.35
C ARG A 30 -2.91 16.81 8.68
N SER A 31 -3.03 16.60 7.38
CA SER A 31 -1.95 16.10 6.55
C SER A 31 -2.14 16.57 5.12
N VAL A 32 -1.03 16.78 4.43
CA VAL A 32 -0.99 17.06 2.99
C VAL A 32 0.05 16.19 2.32
N GLN A 33 -0.15 15.87 1.05
CA GLN A 33 0.86 15.24 0.22
C GLN A 33 1.58 16.25 -0.65
N ILE A 34 2.89 16.06 -0.81
CA ILE A 34 3.73 16.83 -1.73
C ILE A 34 4.41 15.86 -2.68
N ASN A 35 4.23 16.11 -3.98
CA ASN A 35 4.86 15.39 -5.08
C ASN A 35 5.43 16.39 -6.11
N GLN A 36 5.93 15.89 -7.24
CA GLN A 36 6.55 16.73 -8.28
C GLN A 36 5.59 17.75 -8.94
N THR A 37 4.27 17.51 -8.89
CA THR A 37 3.26 18.38 -9.51
C THR A 37 2.60 19.33 -8.51
N THR A 38 3.01 19.30 -7.25
CA THR A 38 2.39 20.11 -6.19
C THR A 38 2.91 21.55 -6.25
N ASP A 39 2.02 22.52 -6.41
CA ASP A 39 2.36 23.93 -6.20
C ASP A 39 2.33 24.26 -4.69
N LEU A 40 3.48 24.63 -4.15
CA LEU A 40 3.64 24.91 -2.72
C LEU A 40 2.91 26.20 -2.30
N ASN A 41 2.73 27.17 -3.20
CA ASN A 41 2.03 28.41 -2.88
C ASN A 41 0.52 28.15 -2.75
N GLU A 42 -0.06 27.46 -3.73
CA GLU A 42 -1.48 27.06 -3.68
C GLU A 42 -1.75 26.15 -2.46
N LEU A 43 -0.79 25.29 -2.12
CA LEU A 43 -0.91 24.41 -0.96
C LEU A 43 -1.02 25.19 0.35
N VAL A 44 -0.21 26.23 0.54
CA VAL A 44 -0.25 27.09 1.74
C VAL A 44 -1.52 27.93 1.79
N GLU A 45 -2.01 28.42 0.65
CA GLU A 45 -3.28 29.15 0.60
C GLU A 45 -4.46 28.26 1.01
N LYS A 46 -4.47 27.01 0.55
CA LYS A 46 -5.50 26.03 0.91
C LYS A 46 -5.39 25.56 2.36
N GLU A 47 -4.17 25.43 2.88
CA GLU A 47 -3.88 24.87 4.20
C GLU A 47 -3.01 25.84 5.03
N PRO A 48 -3.58 26.95 5.54
CA PRO A 48 -2.81 28.02 6.19
C PRO A 48 -2.00 27.59 7.41
N TRP A 49 -2.39 26.49 8.07
CA TRP A 49 -1.70 25.94 9.23
C TRP A 49 -0.26 25.51 8.92
N LEU A 50 0.05 25.23 7.64
CA LEU A 50 1.41 24.92 7.20
C LEU A 50 2.39 26.05 7.54
N SER A 51 1.95 27.30 7.52
CA SER A 51 2.81 28.47 7.79
C SER A 51 2.86 28.88 9.27
N SER A 52 1.89 28.45 10.08
CA SER A 52 1.77 28.89 11.48
C SER A 52 2.33 27.88 12.49
N GLU A 53 2.50 26.62 12.09
CA GLU A 53 2.85 25.54 13.00
C GLU A 53 4.19 24.90 12.63
N LYS A 54 4.79 24.21 13.60
CA LYS A 54 5.93 23.34 13.33
C LYS A 54 5.43 22.07 12.65
N LEU A 55 6.25 21.53 11.76
CA LEU A 55 5.88 20.47 10.83
C LEU A 55 6.77 19.24 11.00
N VAL A 56 6.21 18.11 10.58
CA VAL A 56 6.88 16.85 10.33
C VAL A 56 6.80 16.55 8.85
N VAL A 57 7.92 16.16 8.27
CA VAL A 57 8.00 15.75 6.86
C VAL A 57 8.59 14.36 6.78
N LYS A 58 7.90 13.45 6.08
CA LYS A 58 8.37 12.07 5.87
C LYS A 58 7.93 11.54 4.50
N PRO A 59 8.70 10.65 3.86
CA PRO A 59 8.27 9.97 2.64
C PRO A 59 7.01 9.13 2.87
N ASP A 60 6.12 9.16 1.88
CA ASP A 60 4.85 8.42 1.88
C ASP A 60 4.80 7.45 0.70
N MET A 61 5.62 6.40 0.78
CA MET A 61 5.85 5.45 -0.33
C MET A 61 5.89 3.99 0.14
N LEU A 62 5.07 3.65 1.15
CA LEU A 62 4.85 2.28 1.63
C LEU A 62 6.08 1.50 2.15
N PHE A 63 7.14 2.18 2.56
CA PHE A 63 8.25 1.54 3.27
C PHE A 63 8.32 1.98 4.73
N GLY A 64 8.64 1.03 5.61
CA GLY A 64 8.80 1.28 7.05
C GLY A 64 10.18 1.81 7.43
N LYS A 65 10.43 1.94 8.74
CA LYS A 65 11.73 2.31 9.34
C LYS A 65 12.30 3.67 8.89
N ARG A 66 11.42 4.59 8.47
CA ARG A 66 11.74 5.96 8.00
C ARG A 66 12.57 6.77 9.01
N GLY A 67 12.26 6.65 10.30
CA GLY A 67 12.99 7.35 11.37
C GLY A 67 14.45 6.90 11.50
N LYS A 68 14.73 5.61 11.31
CA LYS A 68 16.08 5.04 11.41
C LYS A 68 16.95 5.35 10.18
N SER A 69 16.35 5.77 9.06
CA SER A 69 17.04 6.10 7.81
C SER A 69 17.26 7.60 7.59
N GLY A 70 16.97 8.46 8.58
CA GLY A 70 17.15 9.91 8.45
C GLY A 70 16.22 10.57 7.42
N LEU A 71 15.14 9.87 7.06
CA LEU A 71 14.14 10.33 6.10
C LEU A 71 12.96 11.05 6.77
N VAL A 72 12.97 11.18 8.08
CA VAL A 72 11.98 11.94 8.84
C VAL A 72 12.65 13.21 9.35
N ALA A 73 12.07 14.37 9.03
CA ALA A 73 12.44 15.64 9.65
C ALA A 73 11.31 16.11 10.56
N LEU A 74 11.68 16.60 11.74
CA LEU A 74 10.77 17.02 12.79
C LEU A 74 11.01 18.49 13.12
N LYS A 75 9.97 19.16 13.62
CA LYS A 75 10.02 20.55 14.13
C LYS A 75 10.46 21.59 13.09
N LEU A 76 10.18 21.34 11.81
CA LEU A 76 10.50 22.26 10.72
C LEU A 76 9.46 23.39 10.63
N ASP A 77 9.83 24.58 10.18
CA ASP A 77 8.85 25.49 9.56
C ASP A 77 8.57 25.12 8.09
N PHE A 78 7.65 25.82 7.44
CA PHE A 78 7.27 25.53 6.06
C PHE A 78 8.42 25.69 5.06
N ALA A 79 9.29 26.69 5.24
CA ALA A 79 10.41 26.94 4.33
C ALA A 79 11.48 25.86 4.45
N GLU A 80 11.76 25.42 5.68
CA GLU A 80 12.62 24.29 5.98
C GLU A 80 12.03 22.98 5.42
N ALA A 81 10.73 22.76 5.58
CA ALA A 81 10.02 21.60 5.03
C ALA A 81 10.08 21.56 3.50
N ALA A 82 9.83 22.69 2.84
CA ALA A 82 9.93 22.82 1.39
C ALA A 82 11.35 22.54 0.89
N THR A 83 12.37 23.05 1.59
CA THR A 83 13.78 22.76 1.30
C THR A 83 14.08 21.27 1.45
N PHE A 84 13.65 20.67 2.56
CA PHE A 84 13.84 19.25 2.83
C PHE A 84 13.25 18.35 1.74
N VAL A 85 12.03 18.66 1.28
CA VAL A 85 11.36 17.95 0.19
C VAL A 85 12.12 18.16 -1.12
N LYS A 86 12.42 19.40 -1.50
CA LYS A 86 13.12 19.73 -2.75
C LYS A 86 14.47 19.04 -2.88
N GLU A 87 15.20 18.94 -1.78
CA GLU A 87 16.49 18.26 -1.75
C GLU A 87 16.39 16.74 -1.93
N ARG A 88 15.26 16.11 -1.60
CA ARG A 88 15.12 14.65 -1.58
C ARG A 88 14.22 14.10 -2.68
N LEU A 89 13.32 14.92 -3.20
CA LEU A 89 12.44 14.55 -4.30
C LEU A 89 13.27 14.16 -5.53
N GLY A 90 13.01 12.99 -6.08
CA GLY A 90 13.74 12.38 -7.19
C GLY A 90 15.05 11.69 -6.80
N LYS A 91 15.58 11.85 -5.58
CA LYS A 91 16.80 11.16 -5.16
C LYS A 91 16.53 9.68 -4.95
N GLU A 92 17.42 8.84 -5.47
CA GLU A 92 17.37 7.40 -5.24
C GLU A 92 17.78 7.06 -3.80
N VAL A 93 16.97 6.22 -3.15
CA VAL A 93 17.27 5.64 -1.86
C VAL A 93 17.13 4.13 -1.92
N GLU A 94 17.92 3.43 -1.10
CA GLU A 94 17.84 1.98 -0.96
C GLU A 94 17.19 1.64 0.38
N MET A 95 16.05 0.97 0.34
CA MET A 95 15.29 0.55 1.52
C MET A 95 14.99 -0.94 1.39
N SER A 96 15.38 -1.74 2.39
CA SER A 96 15.09 -3.18 2.45
C SER A 96 15.52 -3.95 1.19
N GLY A 97 16.65 -3.58 0.58
CA GLY A 97 17.18 -4.21 -0.64
C GLY A 97 16.53 -3.76 -1.95
N CYS A 98 15.60 -2.78 -1.90
CA CYS A 98 14.98 -2.18 -3.07
C CYS A 98 15.48 -0.75 -3.26
N LYS A 99 15.89 -0.38 -4.48
CA LYS A 99 16.35 0.96 -4.84
C LYS A 99 15.29 1.69 -5.66
N GLY A 100 14.99 2.94 -5.33
CA GLY A 100 14.07 3.75 -6.12
C GLY A 100 14.09 5.23 -5.74
N PRO A 101 13.57 6.12 -6.60
CA PRO A 101 13.49 7.54 -6.30
C PRO A 101 12.40 7.87 -5.28
N ILE A 102 12.61 8.91 -4.47
CA ILE A 102 11.55 9.47 -3.62
C ILE A 102 10.64 10.38 -4.44
N THR A 103 9.37 10.03 -4.58
CA THR A 103 8.41 10.77 -5.42
C THR A 103 7.32 11.47 -4.63
N THR A 104 7.04 11.04 -3.40
CA THR A 104 5.91 11.52 -2.60
C THR A 104 6.30 11.66 -1.14
N PHE A 105 5.92 12.79 -0.54
CA PHE A 105 6.04 13.10 0.88
C PHE A 105 4.67 13.36 1.49
N ILE A 106 4.55 13.11 2.78
CA ILE A 106 3.46 13.60 3.63
C ILE A 106 4.02 14.66 4.59
N VAL A 107 3.28 15.75 4.75
CA VAL A 107 3.58 16.84 5.70
C VAL A 107 2.43 16.98 6.68
N GLU A 108 2.78 17.08 7.96
CA GLU A 108 1.83 17.05 9.07
C GLU A 108 2.27 18.03 10.18
N PRO A 109 1.36 18.50 11.04
CA PRO A 109 1.75 19.24 12.24
C PRO A 109 2.65 18.40 13.14
N PHE A 110 3.69 19.03 13.69
CA PHE A 110 4.46 18.47 14.77
C PHE A 110 3.64 18.55 16.05
N VAL A 111 3.33 17.38 16.61
CA VAL A 111 2.61 17.25 17.88
C VAL A 111 3.62 16.99 18.99
N PRO A 112 3.86 17.91 19.94
CA PRO A 112 4.63 17.61 21.13
C PRO A 112 3.86 16.60 22.00
N HIS A 113 4.49 15.50 22.37
CA HIS A 113 3.89 14.45 23.18
C HIS A 113 4.96 13.70 24.00
N ASN A 114 4.51 13.05 25.07
CA ASN A 114 5.35 12.20 25.93
C ASN A 114 4.93 10.73 25.88
N GLU A 115 3.67 10.45 25.52
CA GLU A 115 3.08 9.11 25.52
C GLU A 115 2.76 8.70 24.09
N GLU A 116 3.14 7.48 23.75
CA GLU A 116 2.90 6.86 22.45
C GLU A 116 2.18 5.53 22.66
N TYR A 117 1.03 5.37 22.00
CA TYR A 117 0.21 4.18 22.05
C TYR A 117 0.27 3.42 20.72
N TYR A 118 -0.02 2.14 20.78
CA TYR A 118 -0.14 1.25 19.61
C TYR A 118 -1.58 0.76 19.48
N LEU A 119 -2.13 0.84 18.27
CA LEU A 119 -3.39 0.20 17.92
C LEU A 119 -3.26 -0.48 16.56
N ASN A 120 -3.70 -1.72 16.45
CA ASN A 120 -3.71 -2.46 15.20
C ASN A 120 -4.96 -3.33 15.08
N VAL A 121 -5.54 -3.36 13.88
CA VAL A 121 -6.64 -4.25 13.53
C VAL A 121 -6.25 -5.01 12.27
N VAL A 122 -6.33 -6.34 12.33
CA VAL A 122 -6.00 -7.22 11.21
C VAL A 122 -7.14 -8.18 10.93
N SER A 123 -7.49 -8.32 9.65
CA SER A 123 -8.47 -9.29 9.19
C SER A 123 -7.83 -10.68 9.06
N ASP A 124 -8.43 -11.64 9.76
CA ASP A 124 -8.08 -13.05 9.76
C ASP A 124 -9.18 -13.88 9.05
N ARG A 125 -8.90 -15.16 8.82
CA ARG A 125 -9.86 -16.06 8.14
C ARG A 125 -11.19 -16.20 8.89
N LEU A 126 -11.16 -16.19 10.22
CA LEU A 126 -12.32 -16.49 11.08
C LEU A 126 -12.81 -15.27 11.88
N GLY A 127 -12.26 -14.09 11.62
CA GLY A 127 -12.55 -12.90 12.43
C GLY A 127 -11.53 -11.80 12.23
N CYS A 128 -11.39 -10.95 13.25
CA CYS A 128 -10.39 -9.88 13.29
C CYS A 128 -9.62 -9.93 14.61
N SER A 129 -8.32 -9.73 14.53
CA SER A 129 -7.47 -9.51 15.72
C SER A 129 -7.34 -8.01 15.96
N ILE A 130 -7.59 -7.57 17.20
CA ILE A 130 -7.45 -6.18 17.64
C ILE A 130 -6.36 -6.16 18.72
N SER A 131 -5.29 -5.42 18.47
CA SER A 131 -4.13 -5.32 19.34
C SER A 131 -3.95 -3.90 19.85
N PHE A 132 -3.64 -3.75 21.14
CA PHE A 132 -3.40 -2.46 21.79
C PHE A 132 -2.21 -2.54 22.75
N SER A 133 -1.42 -1.46 22.84
CA SER A 133 -0.35 -1.31 23.83
C SER A 133 -0.18 0.15 24.26
N GLU A 134 0.21 0.34 25.53
CA GLU A 134 0.62 1.62 26.12
C GLU A 134 2.06 2.01 25.79
N CYS A 135 2.81 1.10 25.13
CA CYS A 135 4.20 1.34 24.71
C CYS A 135 4.30 1.24 23.18
N GLY A 136 3.78 2.25 22.47
CA GLY A 136 3.85 2.36 21.01
C GLY A 136 5.18 2.88 20.48
N GLY A 137 5.21 3.18 19.18
CA GLY A 137 6.30 3.87 18.52
C GLY A 137 7.46 2.97 18.12
N ILE A 138 8.68 3.51 18.19
CA ILE A 138 9.89 2.83 17.72
C ILE A 138 10.25 1.62 18.60
N GLU A 139 9.87 1.66 19.88
CA GLU A 139 10.19 0.65 20.88
C GLU A 139 9.18 -0.51 20.95
N ILE A 140 8.11 -0.48 20.14
CA ILE A 140 7.08 -1.54 20.16
C ILE A 140 7.66 -2.93 19.86
N GLU A 141 8.67 -3.02 18.97
CA GLU A 141 9.31 -4.29 18.58
C GLU A 141 10.00 -4.97 19.79
N GLU A 142 10.44 -4.17 20.77
CA GLU A 142 11.11 -4.66 21.99
C GLU A 142 10.12 -4.93 23.13
N ASN A 143 8.90 -4.41 23.04
CA ASN A 143 7.85 -4.48 24.06
C ASN A 143 6.63 -5.32 23.60
N TRP A 144 6.86 -6.33 22.76
CA TRP A 144 5.77 -7.15 22.20
C TRP A 144 4.99 -7.92 23.28
N ASP A 145 5.63 -8.23 24.41
CA ASP A 145 5.02 -8.83 25.59
C ASP A 145 3.96 -7.94 26.26
N LYS A 146 4.02 -6.62 26.04
CA LYS A 146 3.04 -5.65 26.55
C LYS A 146 1.85 -5.45 25.61
N VAL A 147 1.90 -6.00 24.40
CA VAL A 147 0.81 -5.91 23.42
C VAL A 147 -0.30 -6.87 23.81
N LYS A 148 -1.45 -6.31 24.16
CA LYS A 148 -2.66 -7.08 24.41
C LYS A 148 -3.41 -7.27 23.11
N THR A 149 -3.90 -8.48 22.87
CA THR A 149 -4.67 -8.80 21.67
C THR A 149 -5.94 -9.53 22.05
N ILE A 150 -7.05 -9.10 21.45
CA ILE A 150 -8.34 -9.81 21.48
C ILE A 150 -8.67 -10.29 20.07
N PHE A 151 -9.35 -11.43 19.98
CA PHE A 151 -9.85 -11.95 18.71
C PHE A 151 -11.37 -11.85 18.68
N LEU A 152 -11.90 -11.16 17.68
CA LEU A 152 -13.33 -11.02 17.45
C LEU A 152 -13.76 -11.93 16.29
N PRO A 153 -14.56 -12.99 16.55
CA PRO A 153 -15.05 -13.88 15.49
C PRO A 153 -15.92 -13.17 14.46
N THR A 154 -15.93 -13.67 13.23
CA THR A 154 -16.82 -13.16 12.18
C THR A 154 -18.28 -13.19 12.61
N GLY A 155 -18.98 -12.07 12.42
CA GLY A 155 -20.39 -11.92 12.80
C GLY A 155 -20.62 -11.50 14.25
N ALA A 156 -19.58 -11.50 15.10
CA ALA A 156 -19.66 -10.90 16.43
C ALA A 156 -19.53 -9.38 16.33
N SER A 157 -20.16 -8.68 17.28
CA SER A 157 -19.99 -7.23 17.46
C SER A 157 -18.97 -6.97 18.57
N LEU A 158 -18.16 -5.92 18.40
CA LEU A 158 -17.23 -5.50 19.45
C LEU A 158 -18.03 -4.76 20.53
N THR A 159 -18.10 -5.34 21.73
CA THR A 159 -18.75 -4.72 22.89
C THR A 159 -17.69 -4.20 23.88
N PRO A 160 -18.05 -3.27 24.78
CA PRO A 160 -17.13 -2.78 25.82
C PRO A 160 -16.55 -3.92 26.68
N GLU A 161 -17.31 -4.98 26.95
CA GLU A 161 -16.83 -6.14 27.72
C GLU A 161 -15.75 -6.92 26.98
N ILE A 162 -15.87 -7.05 25.66
CA ILE A 162 -14.87 -7.72 24.81
C ILE A 162 -13.63 -6.84 24.67
N CYS A 163 -13.80 -5.51 24.62
CA CYS A 163 -12.70 -4.53 24.52
C CYS A 163 -11.96 -4.33 25.86
N ALA A 164 -12.64 -4.54 26.99
CA ALA A 164 -12.14 -4.27 28.34
C ALA A 164 -10.72 -4.78 28.64
N PRO A 165 -10.29 -5.98 28.20
CA PRO A 165 -8.93 -6.46 28.44
C PRO A 165 -7.84 -5.54 27.85
N LEU A 166 -8.10 -4.93 26.69
CA LEU A 166 -7.15 -4.04 26.01
C LEU A 166 -6.86 -2.80 26.87
N VAL A 167 -7.91 -2.19 27.42
CA VAL A 167 -7.86 -0.91 28.14
C VAL A 167 -7.78 -1.07 29.66
N ALA A 168 -7.63 -2.28 30.18
CA ALA A 168 -7.74 -2.58 31.60
C ALA A 168 -6.70 -1.86 32.49
N THR A 169 -5.51 -1.60 31.95
CA THR A 169 -4.36 -1.00 32.66
C THR A 169 -4.27 0.52 32.52
N LEU A 170 -5.11 1.12 31.67
CA LEU A 170 -5.10 2.56 31.43
C LEU A 170 -5.61 3.33 32.66
N PRO A 171 -5.06 4.54 32.91
CA PRO A 171 -5.62 5.50 33.86
C PRO A 171 -7.10 5.81 33.57
N LEU A 172 -7.89 6.02 34.62
CA LEU A 172 -9.35 6.22 34.52
C LEU A 172 -9.71 7.45 33.67
N GLU A 173 -8.82 8.45 33.65
CA GLU A 173 -8.99 9.72 32.95
C GLU A 173 -9.04 9.56 31.43
N ILE A 174 -8.27 8.60 30.88
CA ILE A 174 -8.14 8.39 29.43
C ILE A 174 -8.79 7.09 28.95
N LYS A 175 -9.08 6.17 29.88
CA LYS A 175 -9.60 4.83 29.57
C LYS A 175 -10.89 4.88 28.75
N ALA A 176 -11.84 5.73 29.11
CA ALA A 176 -13.11 5.84 28.41
C ALA A 176 -12.95 6.36 26.97
N GLU A 177 -12.10 7.35 26.77
CA GLU A 177 -11.86 7.93 25.44
C GLU A 177 -11.10 6.94 24.54
N ILE A 178 -10.11 6.21 25.06
CA ILE A 178 -9.39 5.18 24.29
C ILE A 178 -10.31 3.99 23.97
N ASP A 179 -11.16 3.54 24.89
CA ASP A 179 -12.12 2.46 24.64
C ASP A 179 -13.10 2.84 23.51
N GLU A 180 -13.70 4.02 23.58
CA GLU A 180 -14.60 4.52 22.54
C GLU A 180 -13.87 4.69 21.19
N PHE A 181 -12.60 5.12 21.22
CA PHE A 181 -11.77 5.24 20.04
C PHE A 181 -11.50 3.89 19.39
N ILE A 182 -11.12 2.85 20.16
CA ILE A 182 -10.89 1.49 19.66
C ILE A 182 -12.17 0.94 19.01
N GLN A 183 -13.32 1.12 19.65
CA GLN A 183 -14.61 0.67 19.11
C GLN A 183 -14.97 1.38 17.80
N SER A 184 -14.84 2.70 17.77
CA SER A 184 -15.10 3.52 16.57
C SER A 184 -14.12 3.19 15.44
N HIS A 185 -12.85 2.96 15.78
CA HIS A 185 -11.81 2.56 14.84
C HIS A 185 -12.11 1.19 14.23
N PHE A 186 -12.57 0.23 15.04
CA PHE A 186 -12.97 -1.09 14.55
C PHE A 186 -14.22 -1.04 13.65
N HIS A 187 -15.23 -0.22 14.00
CA HIS A 187 -16.37 -0.02 13.11
C HIS A 187 -15.97 0.61 11.77
N LEU A 188 -15.05 1.57 11.79
CA LEU A 188 -14.49 2.16 10.58
C LEU A 188 -13.74 1.12 9.73
N PHE A 189 -12.92 0.28 10.38
CA PHE A 189 -12.20 -0.81 9.73
C PHE A 189 -13.15 -1.73 8.95
N GLN A 190 -14.27 -2.14 9.57
CA GLN A 190 -15.28 -2.98 8.93
C GLN A 190 -16.06 -2.24 7.84
N ASP A 191 -16.48 -1.00 8.09
CA ASP A 191 -17.33 -0.22 7.18
C ASP A 191 -16.64 0.13 5.86
N LEU A 192 -15.31 0.23 5.89
CA LEU A 192 -14.48 0.59 4.73
C LEU A 192 -13.73 -0.59 4.12
N ASP A 193 -13.97 -1.82 4.57
CA ASP A 193 -13.29 -3.03 4.10
C ASP A 193 -11.76 -2.92 4.17
N PHE A 194 -11.25 -2.42 5.30
CA PHE A 194 -9.85 -2.58 5.64
C PHE A 194 -9.54 -4.06 5.90
N THR A 195 -8.37 -4.49 5.47
CA THR A 195 -7.80 -5.80 5.83
C THR A 195 -6.70 -5.68 6.87
N PHE A 196 -6.11 -4.49 6.99
CA PHE A 196 -5.11 -4.14 7.97
C PHE A 196 -5.18 -2.63 8.24
N LEU A 197 -5.15 -2.23 9.51
CA LEU A 197 -5.08 -0.83 9.89
C LEU A 197 -4.28 -0.69 11.19
N GLU A 198 -3.13 -0.05 11.10
CA GLU A 198 -2.18 0.13 12.20
C GLU A 198 -1.95 1.63 12.44
N MET A 199 -1.98 2.02 13.70
CA MET A 199 -1.57 3.31 14.22
C MET A 199 -0.39 3.10 15.16
N ASN A 200 0.82 3.42 14.68
CA ASN A 200 2.06 3.13 15.41
C ASN A 200 3.13 4.23 15.22
N PRO A 201 3.10 5.31 16.02
CA PRO A 201 2.24 5.50 17.19
C PRO A 201 0.99 6.37 16.92
N PHE A 202 0.07 6.36 17.88
CA PHE A 202 -0.82 7.49 18.12
C PHE A 202 -0.59 8.05 19.52
N THR A 203 -0.95 9.31 19.75
CA THR A 203 -0.82 9.98 21.05
C THR A 203 -2.15 10.60 21.48
N LEU A 204 -2.18 11.27 22.64
CA LEU A 204 -3.33 12.05 23.09
C LEU A 204 -2.99 13.55 23.06
N VAL A 205 -3.82 14.32 22.36
CA VAL A 205 -3.77 15.79 22.33
C VAL A 205 -5.05 16.29 22.98
N ASP A 206 -4.93 17.03 24.08
CA ASP A 206 -6.06 17.49 24.88
C ASP A 206 -7.01 16.33 25.28
N GLY A 207 -6.42 15.18 25.62
CA GLY A 207 -7.12 13.96 25.97
C GLY A 207 -7.72 13.18 24.79
N ARG A 208 -7.55 13.64 23.54
CA ARG A 208 -8.13 13.00 22.34
C ARG A 208 -7.08 12.27 21.51
N PRO A 209 -7.40 11.10 20.94
CA PRO A 209 -6.49 10.36 20.06
C PRO A 209 -6.05 11.15 18.83
N TYR A 210 -4.73 11.15 18.59
CA TYR A 210 -4.07 11.76 17.44
C TYR A 210 -3.11 10.75 16.80
N PRO A 211 -3.42 10.18 15.62
CA PRO A 211 -2.52 9.26 14.91
C PRO A 211 -1.28 9.96 14.36
N LEU A 212 -0.09 9.57 14.82
CA LEU A 212 1.19 10.13 14.36
C LEU A 212 1.75 9.36 13.16
N ASP A 213 1.62 8.04 13.16
CA ASP A 213 1.92 7.18 12.01
C ASP A 213 0.74 6.27 11.72
N MET A 214 0.46 6.05 10.44
CA MET A 214 -0.59 5.12 10.02
C MET A 214 -0.14 4.24 8.87
N ARG A 215 -0.63 3.00 8.89
CA ARG A 215 -0.53 2.06 7.77
C ARG A 215 -1.87 1.40 7.53
N GLY A 216 -2.34 1.45 6.30
CA GLY A 216 -3.62 0.87 5.90
C GLY A 216 -3.45 -0.11 4.74
N GLU A 217 -4.27 -1.16 4.76
CA GLU A 217 -4.53 -2.03 3.61
C GLU A 217 -6.03 -2.22 3.43
N LEU A 218 -6.50 -2.13 2.19
CA LEU A 218 -7.90 -2.35 1.81
C LEU A 218 -8.04 -3.63 0.98
N ASP A 219 -9.23 -4.23 0.99
CA ASP A 219 -9.60 -5.26 0.03
C ASP A 219 -10.02 -4.61 -1.29
N ASP A 220 -9.14 -4.52 -2.28
CA ASP A 220 -9.42 -3.84 -3.56
C ASP A 220 -10.67 -4.37 -4.28
N THR A 221 -11.07 -5.62 -4.01
CA THR A 221 -12.29 -6.22 -4.55
C THR A 221 -13.56 -5.59 -3.99
N ALA A 222 -13.49 -4.84 -2.88
CA ALA A 222 -14.59 -4.07 -2.30
C ALA A 222 -14.77 -2.67 -2.93
N ALA A 223 -13.90 -2.27 -3.87
CA ALA A 223 -13.97 -0.95 -4.51
C ALA A 223 -15.35 -0.64 -5.11
N PHE A 224 -16.01 -1.63 -5.73
CA PHE A 224 -17.32 -1.43 -6.37
C PHE A 224 -18.42 -0.98 -5.40
N LYS A 225 -18.37 -1.39 -4.12
CA LYS A 225 -19.34 -0.98 -3.10
C LYS A 225 -18.86 0.25 -2.31
N ASN A 226 -17.55 0.46 -2.22
CA ASN A 226 -16.96 1.54 -1.45
C ASN A 226 -16.52 2.76 -2.27
N PHE A 227 -16.76 2.82 -3.58
CA PHE A 227 -16.30 3.92 -4.43
C PHE A 227 -16.64 5.32 -3.91
N LYS A 228 -17.84 5.51 -3.33
CA LYS A 228 -18.23 6.80 -2.71
C LYS A 228 -17.52 7.08 -1.39
N LYS A 229 -17.19 6.03 -0.63
CA LYS A 229 -16.52 6.16 0.67
C LYS A 229 -15.03 6.39 0.46
N TRP A 230 -14.39 5.57 -0.37
CA TRP A 230 -12.96 5.67 -0.63
C TRP A 230 -12.58 6.92 -1.44
N GLY A 231 -13.48 7.38 -2.31
CA GLY A 231 -13.18 8.47 -3.24
C GLY A 231 -12.07 8.08 -4.20
N ASP A 232 -11.23 9.05 -4.56
CA ASP A 232 -10.11 8.85 -5.47
C ASP A 232 -8.91 8.26 -4.71
N ILE A 233 -8.97 6.96 -4.43
CA ILE A 233 -7.88 6.25 -3.76
C ILE A 233 -6.88 5.67 -4.76
N GLU A 234 -5.60 5.85 -4.48
CA GLU A 234 -4.52 5.24 -5.25
C GLU A 234 -3.97 4.02 -4.52
N PHE A 235 -3.71 2.94 -5.27
CA PHE A 235 -3.00 1.77 -4.78
C PHE A 235 -1.56 1.79 -5.30
N PRO A 236 -0.62 2.46 -4.60
CA PRO A 236 0.74 2.57 -5.08
C PRO A 236 1.44 1.21 -5.12
N MET A 237 2.37 1.09 -6.06
CA MET A 237 3.23 -0.07 -6.15
C MET A 237 4.21 -0.13 -4.97
N PRO A 238 4.67 -1.34 -4.59
CA PRO A 238 5.75 -1.48 -3.62
C PRO A 238 6.98 -0.66 -4.02
N PHE A 239 7.64 -0.07 -3.03
CA PHE A 239 8.82 0.76 -3.24
C PHE A 239 9.92 0.03 -4.05
N GLY A 240 10.59 0.76 -4.93
CA GLY A 240 11.66 0.25 -5.78
C GLY A 240 11.21 -0.44 -7.06
N ARG A 241 9.89 -0.56 -7.30
CA ARG A 241 9.36 -1.01 -8.58
C ARG A 241 8.78 0.16 -9.37
N VAL A 242 9.38 0.45 -10.52
CA VAL A 242 8.79 1.33 -11.53
C VAL A 242 8.22 0.44 -12.62
N MET A 243 6.94 0.59 -12.92
CA MET A 243 6.34 -0.12 -14.06
C MET A 243 6.95 0.41 -15.36
N SER A 244 7.39 -0.50 -16.22
CA SER A 244 7.67 -0.18 -17.61
C SER A 244 6.40 0.29 -18.32
N PRO A 245 6.50 1.06 -19.43
CA PRO A 245 5.34 1.48 -20.21
C PRO A 245 4.43 0.30 -20.60
N THR A 246 5.02 -0.85 -20.88
CA THR A 246 4.30 -2.08 -21.23
C THR A 246 3.57 -2.68 -20.03
N GLU A 247 4.16 -2.70 -18.83
CA GLU A 247 3.48 -3.14 -17.61
C GLU A 247 2.29 -2.24 -17.29
N SER A 248 2.46 -0.91 -17.38
CA SER A 248 1.37 0.05 -17.19
C SER A 248 0.24 -0.14 -18.19
N PHE A 249 0.57 -0.42 -19.45
CA PHE A 249 -0.44 -0.69 -20.48
C PHE A 249 -1.25 -1.96 -20.16
N ILE A 250 -0.58 -3.07 -19.80
CA ILE A 250 -1.27 -4.31 -19.42
C ILE A 250 -2.09 -4.12 -18.14
N HIS A 251 -1.59 -3.37 -17.17
CA HIS A 251 -2.33 -3.03 -15.95
C HIS A 251 -3.63 -2.27 -16.28
N GLY A 252 -3.55 -1.27 -17.15
CA GLY A 252 -4.74 -0.53 -17.60
C GLY A 252 -5.73 -1.37 -18.41
N LEU A 253 -5.29 -2.47 -19.04
CA LEU A 253 -6.18 -3.44 -19.67
C LEU A 253 -6.85 -4.36 -18.64
N ASP A 254 -6.11 -4.82 -17.63
CA ASP A 254 -6.62 -5.65 -16.53
C ASP A 254 -7.79 -4.97 -15.82
N GLU A 255 -7.66 -3.67 -15.51
CA GLU A 255 -8.74 -2.87 -14.89
C GLU A 255 -10.00 -2.74 -15.75
N LYS A 256 -9.87 -2.84 -17.08
CA LYS A 256 -10.97 -2.62 -18.05
C LYS A 256 -11.59 -3.92 -18.53
N THR A 257 -11.08 -5.07 -18.11
CA THR A 257 -11.58 -6.38 -18.56
C THR A 257 -11.93 -7.26 -17.37
N SER A 258 -12.88 -8.17 -17.57
CA SER A 258 -13.19 -9.19 -16.56
C SER A 258 -12.16 -10.33 -16.53
N ALA A 259 -11.24 -10.35 -17.50
CA ALA A 259 -10.14 -11.29 -17.56
C ALA A 259 -9.00 -10.79 -16.68
N SER A 260 -8.31 -11.70 -15.97
CA SER A 260 -7.13 -11.32 -15.20
C SER A 260 -5.90 -11.37 -16.11
N LEU A 261 -5.28 -10.22 -16.29
CA LEU A 261 -4.11 -9.96 -17.13
C LEU A 261 -2.97 -9.46 -16.25
N LYS A 262 -1.95 -10.29 -16.03
CA LYS A 262 -0.78 -9.91 -15.20
C LYS A 262 0.50 -10.02 -16.01
N PHE A 263 1.23 -8.91 -16.11
CA PHE A 263 2.54 -8.86 -16.74
C PHE A 263 3.55 -8.23 -15.80
N THR A 264 4.74 -8.84 -15.69
CA THR A 264 5.84 -8.31 -14.87
C THR A 264 7.18 -8.58 -15.52
N VAL A 265 7.98 -7.54 -15.71
CA VAL A 265 9.30 -7.63 -16.30
C VAL A 265 10.35 -7.76 -15.20
N LEU A 266 10.94 -8.96 -15.05
CA LEU A 266 11.96 -9.21 -14.03
C LEU A 266 13.38 -8.85 -14.50
N ASN A 267 13.76 -9.20 -15.74
CA ASN A 267 15.07 -8.85 -16.31
C ASN A 267 14.96 -8.58 -17.81
N PRO A 268 14.84 -7.33 -18.30
CA PRO A 268 14.61 -7.00 -19.72
C PRO A 268 15.55 -7.66 -20.73
N LYS A 269 16.74 -8.13 -20.31
CA LYS A 269 17.73 -8.81 -21.16
C LYS A 269 17.62 -10.35 -21.10
N GLY A 270 16.58 -10.88 -20.46
CA GLY A 270 16.37 -12.31 -20.28
C GLY A 270 16.03 -13.03 -21.59
N ARG A 271 16.56 -14.25 -21.75
CA ARG A 271 16.30 -15.13 -22.89
C ARG A 271 15.03 -15.98 -22.76
N ILE A 272 14.49 -16.14 -21.56
CA ILE A 272 13.31 -16.98 -21.28
C ILE A 272 12.10 -16.08 -21.04
N TRP A 273 11.11 -16.18 -21.93
CA TRP A 273 9.81 -15.53 -21.83
C TRP A 273 8.73 -16.59 -21.69
N THR A 274 7.92 -16.46 -20.65
CA THR A 274 6.79 -17.37 -20.42
C THR A 274 5.52 -16.64 -20.81
N MET A 275 4.59 -17.31 -21.49
CA MET A 275 3.22 -16.82 -21.64
C MET A 275 2.28 -17.95 -21.26
N VAL A 276 1.72 -17.87 -20.06
CA VAL A 276 1.02 -19.01 -19.44
C VAL A 276 -0.44 -18.64 -19.19
N ALA A 277 -1.34 -19.57 -19.50
CA ALA A 277 -2.73 -19.47 -19.11
C ALA A 277 -2.92 -19.99 -17.67
N GLY A 278 -3.51 -19.21 -16.76
CA GLY A 278 -3.77 -19.64 -15.38
C GLY A 278 -2.79 -19.09 -14.36
N GLY A 279 -3.30 -18.44 -13.31
CA GLY A 279 -2.47 -17.98 -12.19
C GLY A 279 -1.65 -19.12 -11.55
N GLY A 280 -2.29 -20.25 -11.22
CA GLY A 280 -1.60 -21.40 -10.64
C GLY A 280 -0.54 -22.01 -11.57
N ALA A 281 -0.87 -22.19 -12.85
CA ALA A 281 0.06 -22.72 -13.83
C ALA A 281 1.28 -21.79 -13.99
N SER A 282 1.06 -20.48 -14.06
CA SER A 282 2.15 -19.52 -14.24
C SER A 282 3.19 -19.59 -13.11
N VAL A 283 2.77 -19.79 -11.86
CA VAL A 283 3.67 -19.99 -10.71
C VAL A 283 4.47 -21.29 -10.85
N ILE A 284 3.81 -22.41 -11.21
CA ILE A 284 4.50 -23.70 -11.42
C ILE A 284 5.56 -23.60 -12.50
N TYR A 285 5.27 -22.92 -13.62
CA TYR A 285 6.25 -22.69 -14.68
C TYR A 285 7.42 -21.83 -14.19
N ALA A 286 7.16 -20.77 -13.43
CA ALA A 286 8.21 -19.94 -12.87
C ALA A 286 9.12 -20.73 -11.91
N ASP A 287 8.53 -21.51 -10.99
CA ASP A 287 9.26 -22.36 -10.05
C ASP A 287 10.09 -23.40 -10.77
N THR A 288 9.53 -24.03 -11.81
CA THR A 288 10.25 -25.03 -12.62
C THR A 288 11.47 -24.41 -13.30
N VAL A 289 11.33 -23.24 -13.92
CA VAL A 289 12.46 -22.57 -14.57
C VAL A 289 13.48 -22.08 -13.54
N CYS A 290 13.05 -21.61 -12.35
CA CYS A 290 13.93 -21.27 -11.23
C CYS A 290 14.69 -22.49 -10.69
N SER A 291 14.03 -23.64 -10.56
CA SER A 291 14.63 -24.88 -10.08
C SER A 291 15.65 -25.45 -11.08
N LEU A 292 15.32 -25.44 -12.37
CA LEU A 292 16.25 -25.88 -13.43
C LEU A 292 17.49 -24.99 -13.51
N LYS A 293 17.42 -23.74 -13.04
CA LYS A 293 18.58 -22.82 -12.95
C LYS A 293 19.59 -23.14 -11.85
N GLU A 294 19.25 -23.93 -10.83
CA GLU A 294 20.31 -24.43 -9.93
C GLU A 294 21.33 -25.30 -10.69
N SER A 295 20.99 -25.78 -11.90
CA SER A 295 21.92 -26.50 -12.78
C SER A 295 22.63 -25.63 -13.83
N LEU A 296 22.23 -24.37 -14.04
CA LEU A 296 22.79 -23.49 -15.10
C LEU A 296 22.86 -22.02 -14.63
N LEU A 297 24.09 -21.50 -14.57
CA LEU A 297 24.49 -20.15 -14.13
C LEU A 297 23.46 -19.03 -14.34
N ARG A 298 23.30 -18.22 -13.28
CA ARG A 298 22.53 -16.97 -13.13
C ARG A 298 22.32 -16.20 -14.44
N GLU A 299 21.17 -16.34 -15.08
CA GLU A 299 20.60 -15.32 -15.97
C GLU A 299 19.18 -15.71 -16.40
N SER A 300 18.30 -14.74 -16.61
CA SER A 300 17.07 -14.82 -17.43
C SER A 300 15.82 -15.54 -16.88
N LEU A 301 14.84 -14.80 -16.37
CA LEU A 301 13.47 -15.29 -16.22
C LEU A 301 12.51 -14.10 -16.31
N HIS A 302 11.41 -14.27 -17.05
CA HIS A 302 10.29 -13.35 -17.12
C HIS A 302 8.98 -14.09 -16.85
N PHE A 303 7.99 -13.37 -16.30
CA PHE A 303 6.69 -13.91 -15.94
C PHE A 303 5.58 -13.19 -16.73
N PHE A 304 4.80 -13.93 -17.52
CA PHE A 304 3.52 -13.46 -18.06
C PHE A 304 2.45 -14.53 -17.85
N SER A 305 1.36 -14.10 -17.21
CA SER A 305 0.22 -14.94 -16.87
C SER A 305 -1.05 -14.29 -17.41
N LEU A 306 -1.73 -15.01 -18.30
CA LEU A 306 -3.05 -14.66 -18.81
C LEU A 306 -4.09 -15.58 -18.18
N THR A 307 -5.26 -15.07 -17.84
CA THR A 307 -6.43 -15.90 -17.54
C THR A 307 -7.61 -15.31 -18.29
N SER A 308 -7.97 -15.91 -19.43
CA SER A 308 -9.15 -15.51 -20.20
C SER A 308 -10.08 -16.71 -20.44
N PRO A 309 -11.39 -16.57 -20.19
CA PRO A 309 -12.41 -17.56 -20.57
C PRO A 309 -13.06 -17.30 -21.95
N SER A 310 -12.69 -16.25 -22.70
CA SER A 310 -13.35 -15.93 -23.99
C SER A 310 -12.37 -15.82 -25.17
N ASN A 311 -12.68 -16.55 -26.24
CA ASN A 311 -11.91 -16.71 -27.49
C ASN A 311 -11.75 -15.44 -28.35
N SER A 312 -12.21 -14.26 -27.91
CA SER A 312 -12.41 -13.10 -28.81
C SER A 312 -11.54 -11.87 -28.56
N LYS A 313 -10.49 -11.90 -27.71
CA LYS A 313 -9.67 -10.69 -27.45
C LYS A 313 -8.15 -10.88 -27.32
N ILE A 314 -7.57 -11.95 -27.87
CA ILE A 314 -6.11 -12.07 -27.96
C ILE A 314 -5.66 -11.84 -29.41
N PHE A 315 -5.81 -10.61 -29.89
CA PHE A 315 -5.06 -10.10 -31.03
C PHE A 315 -4.31 -8.86 -30.54
N LEU A 316 -3.10 -9.10 -30.01
CA LEU A 316 -2.14 -8.03 -29.76
C LEU A 316 -1.40 -7.74 -31.07
N GLU A 317 -1.08 -6.47 -31.30
CA GLU A 317 -0.45 -5.94 -32.52
C GLU A 317 0.74 -6.78 -33.06
N PRO A 318 1.05 -6.69 -34.37
CA PRO A 318 2.14 -7.44 -35.01
C PRO A 318 3.54 -7.23 -34.39
N SER A 319 3.70 -6.22 -33.55
CA SER A 319 4.90 -5.87 -32.80
C SER A 319 5.28 -6.90 -31.71
N PHE A 320 4.35 -7.78 -31.33
CA PHE A 320 4.51 -8.71 -30.20
C PHE A 320 4.89 -10.15 -30.61
N TYR A 321 5.51 -10.32 -31.78
CA TYR A 321 6.15 -11.59 -32.14
C TYR A 321 7.65 -11.62 -31.77
N PHE A 322 8.11 -12.85 -31.53
CA PHE A 322 9.50 -13.36 -31.60
C PHE A 322 10.27 -13.47 -30.25
N VAL A 323 11.03 -14.56 -29.97
CA VAL A 323 11.72 -15.55 -30.84
C VAL A 323 11.72 -16.96 -30.19
N PHE A 324 11.33 -18.00 -30.93
CA PHE A 324 11.87 -19.36 -30.75
C PHE A 324 13.16 -19.47 -31.58
N LYS A 325 14.26 -19.88 -30.97
CA LYS A 325 15.44 -20.36 -31.70
C LYS A 325 15.78 -21.76 -31.21
N SER A 326 15.35 -22.77 -31.95
CA SER A 326 15.99 -24.08 -31.92
C SER A 326 16.14 -24.55 -33.36
N SER A 327 17.37 -24.91 -33.69
CA SER A 327 17.85 -25.27 -35.01
C SER A 327 17.18 -26.53 -35.57
N ARG A 328 17.00 -26.50 -36.90
CA ARG A 328 16.75 -27.59 -37.87
C ARG A 328 15.31 -27.73 -38.36
N SER A 329 15.23 -27.70 -39.69
CA SER A 329 14.09 -28.02 -40.57
C SER A 329 13.15 -26.86 -40.90
N LEU A 330 13.60 -25.97 -41.78
CA LEU A 330 12.72 -25.04 -42.52
C LEU A 330 13.06 -25.11 -44.02
N THR A 331 12.81 -26.29 -44.60
CA THR A 331 12.71 -26.48 -46.05
C THR A 331 11.54 -27.41 -46.30
N LYS A 332 10.30 -26.87 -46.32
CA LYS A 332 9.13 -27.43 -47.04
C LYS A 332 7.77 -26.76 -46.83
N PHE A 333 7.65 -25.63 -46.13
CA PHE A 333 6.33 -25.02 -45.87
C PHE A 333 6.06 -23.67 -46.57
N LEU A 334 6.95 -23.22 -47.47
CA LEU A 334 6.81 -21.94 -48.19
C LEU A 334 6.60 -22.08 -49.72
N GLU A 335 6.25 -23.26 -50.24
CA GLU A 335 6.02 -23.44 -51.69
C GLU A 335 4.54 -23.58 -52.13
N ASN A 336 3.55 -23.62 -51.22
CA ASN A 336 2.15 -23.91 -51.62
C ASN A 336 1.11 -22.83 -51.26
N SER A 337 1.51 -21.55 -51.20
CA SER A 337 0.53 -20.46 -50.96
C SER A 337 0.59 -19.30 -51.97
N CYS A 338 1.41 -19.43 -53.02
CA CYS A 338 1.36 -18.54 -54.19
C CYS A 338 0.82 -19.31 -55.40
N SER A 339 -0.51 -19.49 -55.45
CA SER A 339 -1.21 -19.74 -56.70
C SER A 339 -2.69 -19.30 -56.58
N CYS A 340 -3.13 -18.55 -57.58
CA CYS A 340 -4.50 -18.10 -57.86
C CYS A 340 -5.05 -16.93 -57.02
N LYS A 341 -4.81 -15.71 -57.52
CA LYS A 341 -5.84 -14.94 -58.26
C LYS A 341 -5.25 -13.67 -58.90
N SER A 342 -5.00 -13.77 -60.21
CA SER A 342 -5.65 -12.88 -61.18
C SER A 342 -7.07 -13.37 -61.40
#